data_AF-A0A139WG59-F1
#
_entry.id   AF-A0A139WG59-F1
#
_cell.length_a   1.000
_cell.length_b   1.000
_cell.length_c   1.000
_cell.angle_alpha   90.00
_cell.angle_beta   90.00
_cell.angle_gamma   90.00
#
_symmetry.space_group_name_H-M   'P 1'
#
loop_
_entity.id
_entity.type
_entity.pdbx_description
1 polymer ?
#
loop_
_entity_poly.entity_id
_entity_poly.type
_entity_poly.pdbx_seq_one_letter_code
_entity_poly.pdbx_strand_id
1 'polypeptide(L)'
;MNFSSIFNRTLSGTIARTPSIRFRYGASRDHKTATSGPTGAPLASPGAMPQPGEAIYDFQIPQRWRRRPLSEEEIAYINRGGPE
;
A
#
# COMPACT_ATOMS: atom_id res chain seq x y z
N MET A 1 -52.18 3.30 9.00
CA MET A 1 -50.99 3.26 8.13
C MET A 1 -49.79 2.98 9.02
N ASN A 2 -49.24 1.76 8.98
CA ASN A 2 -48.09 1.35 9.81
C ASN A 2 -47.23 0.39 9.00
N PHE A 3 -46.03 0.83 8.63
CA PHE A 3 -44.97 -0.05 8.14
C PHE A 3 -43.64 0.42 8.72
N SER A 4 -43.32 -0.09 9.91
CA SER A 4 -41.96 -0.10 10.44
C SER A 4 -41.23 -1.30 9.82
N SER A 5 -40.41 -1.07 8.80
CA SER A 5 -39.44 -2.05 8.31
C SER A 5 -38.08 -1.72 8.92
N ILE A 6 -37.75 -2.38 10.02
CA ILE A 6 -36.42 -2.34 10.61
C ILE A 6 -35.62 -3.44 9.92
N PHE A 7 -34.76 -3.07 8.98
CA PHE A 7 -33.79 -3.99 8.38
C PHE A 7 -32.80 -4.44 9.46
N ASN A 8 -33.04 -5.61 10.04
CA ASN A 8 -32.08 -6.29 10.90
C ASN A 8 -30.88 -6.72 10.04
N ARG A 9 -29.80 -5.96 10.08
CA ARG A 9 -28.51 -6.37 9.52
C ARG A 9 -27.90 -7.41 10.45
N THR A 10 -28.09 -8.68 10.15
CA THR A 10 -27.31 -9.77 10.75
C THR A 10 -25.84 -9.56 10.43
N LEU A 11 -25.06 -9.17 11.44
CA LEU A 11 -23.60 -9.21 11.39
C LEU A 11 -23.19 -10.68 11.41
N SER A 12 -22.99 -11.26 10.22
CA SER A 12 -22.39 -12.58 10.08
C SER A 12 -21.00 -12.54 10.70
N GLY A 13 -20.85 -13.23 11.82
CA GLY A 13 -19.63 -13.26 12.62
C GLY A 13 -18.46 -13.83 11.85
N THR A 14 -17.59 -12.96 11.36
CA THR A 14 -16.18 -13.31 11.19
C THR A 14 -15.48 -12.89 12.47
N ILE A 15 -15.25 -13.84 13.39
CA ILE A 15 -14.20 -13.68 14.38
C ILE A 15 -12.89 -13.67 13.59
N ALA A 16 -12.49 -12.49 13.12
CA ALA A 16 -11.14 -12.26 12.67
C ALA A 16 -10.26 -12.50 13.89
N ARG A 17 -9.66 -13.69 13.98
CA ARG A 17 -8.64 -14.00 14.98
C ARG A 17 -7.42 -13.17 14.61
N THR A 18 -7.39 -11.91 15.01
CA THR A 18 -6.22 -11.05 14.89
C THR A 18 -5.12 -11.69 15.74
N PRO A 19 -4.05 -12.26 15.15
CA PRO A 19 -3.00 -12.86 15.95
C PRO A 19 -2.28 -11.75 16.70
N SER A 20 -2.38 -11.74 18.04
CA SER A 20 -1.63 -10.81 18.86
C SER A 20 -0.17 -11.27 18.94
N ILE A 21 0.74 -10.35 18.61
CA ILE A 21 2.17 -10.59 18.79
C ILE A 21 2.45 -10.65 20.29
N ARG A 22 3.09 -11.74 20.74
CA ARG A 22 3.58 -11.89 22.11
C ARG A 22 5.10 -11.86 22.11
N PHE A 23 5.67 -10.88 22.80
CA PHE A 23 7.11 -10.81 23.01
C PHE A 23 7.51 -11.82 24.08
N ARG A 24 8.53 -12.62 23.79
CA ARG A 24 9.14 -13.48 24.81
C ARG A 24 10.04 -12.61 25.69
N TYR A 25 9.79 -12.61 26.98
CA TYR A 25 10.69 -12.01 27.95
C TYR A 25 11.67 -13.07 28.46
N GLY A 26 12.97 -12.85 28.26
CA GLY A 26 14.05 -13.77 28.62
C GLY A 26 15.27 -13.65 27.70
N ALA A 27 16.45 -14.05 28.20
CA ALA A 27 17.76 -13.83 27.60
C ALA A 27 18.08 -14.71 26.38
N SER A 28 17.28 -14.59 25.32
CA SER A 28 17.62 -15.12 23.98
C SER A 28 17.84 -13.97 23.01
N ARG A 29 18.88 -13.16 23.29
CA ARG A 29 19.35 -12.10 22.37
C ARG A 29 20.36 -12.59 21.34
N ASP A 30 20.89 -13.81 21.50
CA ASP A 30 22.05 -14.27 20.73
C ASP A 30 21.83 -15.62 20.04
N HIS A 31 20.68 -15.83 19.39
CA HIS A 31 20.58 -16.93 18.42
C HIS A 31 21.09 -16.45 17.06
N LYS A 32 22.42 -16.38 16.94
CA LYS A 32 23.10 -16.42 15.64
C LYS A 32 22.95 -17.84 15.08
N THR A 33 21.90 -18.12 14.33
CA THR A 33 21.82 -19.36 13.54
C THR A 33 22.49 -19.18 12.19
N ALA A 34 23.59 -19.90 12.02
CA ALA A 34 24.33 -20.08 10.79
C ALA A 34 23.51 -20.87 9.73
N THR A 35 23.60 -20.37 8.51
CA THR A 35 23.52 -20.92 7.15
C THR A 35 23.08 -22.38 6.92
N SER A 36 22.04 -22.58 6.08
CA SER A 36 22.07 -23.43 4.87
C SER A 36 20.77 -23.32 4.06
N GLY A 37 20.83 -22.74 2.85
CA GLY A 37 19.71 -22.64 1.90
C GLY A 37 20.04 -21.68 0.74
N PRO A 38 19.72 -22.03 -0.53
CA PRO A 38 20.48 -21.54 -1.68
C PRO A 38 20.01 -20.20 -2.26
N THR A 39 20.90 -19.63 -3.07
CA THR A 39 20.73 -18.47 -3.99
C THR A 39 20.47 -17.13 -3.31
N GLY A 40 21.53 -16.31 -3.31
CA GLY A 40 21.51 -14.96 -2.80
C GLY A 40 20.51 -14.07 -3.54
N ALA A 41 19.59 -13.49 -2.77
CA ALA A 41 19.12 -12.15 -3.04
C ALA A 41 20.04 -11.20 -2.26
N PRO A 42 20.55 -10.10 -2.87
CA PRO A 42 21.29 -9.12 -2.09
C PRO A 42 20.36 -8.57 -1.02
N LEU A 43 20.78 -8.64 0.25
CA LEU A 43 20.13 -7.90 1.33
C LEU A 43 20.16 -6.43 0.93
N ALA A 44 18.98 -5.84 0.70
CA ALA A 44 18.86 -4.41 0.51
C ALA A 44 19.44 -3.72 1.75
N SER A 45 20.50 -2.94 1.54
CA SER A 45 21.10 -2.12 2.59
C SER A 45 20.05 -1.15 3.12
N PRO A 46 19.91 -0.97 4.45
CA PRO A 46 19.00 0.03 5.01
C PRO A 46 19.49 1.42 4.57
N GLY A 47 18.85 2.00 3.56
CA GLY A 47 19.26 3.27 2.94
C GLY A 47 19.34 3.23 1.41
N ALA A 48 19.24 2.06 0.77
CA ALA A 48 19.07 2.00 -0.66
C ALA A 48 17.64 2.46 -1.03
N MET A 49 17.50 3.63 -1.64
CA MET A 49 16.27 3.94 -2.35
C MET A 49 16.07 2.86 -3.41
N PRO A 50 14.88 2.26 -3.55
CA PRO A 50 14.62 1.33 -4.63
C PRO A 50 14.95 2.06 -5.93
N GLN A 51 15.88 1.51 -6.70
CA GLN A 51 16.17 2.04 -8.01
C GLN A 51 14.85 2.06 -8.78
N PRO A 52 14.49 3.19 -9.42
CA PRO A 52 13.27 3.23 -10.20
C PRO A 52 13.39 2.11 -11.24
N GLY A 53 12.45 1.16 -11.17
CA GLY A 53 12.31 0.15 -12.19
C GLY A 53 11.92 0.79 -13.53
N GLU A 54 11.67 -0.06 -14.52
CA GLU A 54 11.16 0.41 -15.81
C GLU A 54 9.90 1.27 -15.63
N ALA A 55 9.81 2.35 -16.41
CA ALA A 55 8.69 3.28 -16.34
C ALA A 55 7.39 2.57 -16.74
N ILE A 56 6.32 2.79 -15.96
CA ILE A 56 5.00 2.27 -16.28
C ILE A 56 4.33 3.22 -17.27
N TYR A 57 3.85 2.68 -18.39
CA TYR A 57 3.15 3.45 -19.41
C TYR A 57 1.63 3.48 -19.18
N ASP A 58 0.96 4.49 -19.74
CA ASP A 58 -0.47 4.73 -19.53
C ASP A 58 -1.39 3.58 -20.03
N PHE A 59 -0.92 2.77 -20.97
CA PHE A 59 -1.66 1.60 -21.45
C PHE A 59 -1.57 0.40 -20.49
N GLN A 60 -0.58 0.39 -19.59
CA GLN A 60 -0.37 -0.67 -18.60
C GLN A 60 -1.22 -0.47 -17.34
N ILE A 61 -1.73 0.74 -17.12
CA ILE A 61 -2.51 1.09 -15.94
C ILE A 61 -4.03 1.01 -16.17
N PRO A 62 -4.80 0.52 -15.19
CA PRO A 62 -6.25 0.55 -15.21
C PRO A 62 -6.83 1.95 -15.47
N GLN A 63 -7.97 1.99 -16.16
CA GLN A 63 -8.61 3.23 -16.61
C GLN A 63 -8.88 4.25 -15.50
N ARG A 64 -9.17 3.80 -14.26
CA ARG A 64 -9.39 4.69 -13.10
C ARG A 64 -8.17 5.51 -12.68
N TRP A 65 -6.97 5.07 -13.06
CA TRP A 65 -5.70 5.72 -12.70
C TRP A 65 -4.98 6.34 -13.89
N ARG A 66 -5.58 6.28 -15.09
CA ARG A 66 -5.01 6.93 -16.27
C ARG A 66 -4.97 8.43 -16.05
N ARG A 67 -3.85 9.04 -16.45
CA ARG A 67 -3.70 10.49 -16.45
C ARG A 67 -4.75 11.12 -17.35
N ARG A 68 -5.28 12.26 -16.93
CA ARG A 68 -6.19 13.08 -17.75
C ARG A 68 -5.36 14.06 -18.60
N PRO A 69 -5.79 14.37 -19.83
CA PRO A 69 -5.20 15.49 -20.57
C PRO A 69 -5.44 16.79 -19.80
N LEU A 70 -4.44 17.68 -19.82
CA LEU A 70 -4.54 19.01 -19.21
C LEU A 70 -5.53 19.88 -20.00
N SER A 71 -6.34 20.66 -19.28
CA SER A 71 -7.18 21.68 -19.89
C SER A 71 -6.38 22.94 -20.24
N GLU A 72 -6.90 23.77 -21.15
CA GLU A 72 -6.26 25.05 -21.51
C GLU A 72 -6.12 25.99 -20.30
N GLU A 73 -7.10 26.00 -19.41
CA GLU A 73 -7.07 26.78 -18.17
C GLU A 73 -5.96 26.31 -17.23
N GLU A 74 -5.79 25.00 -17.08
CA GLU A 74 -4.71 24.41 -16.27
C GLU A 74 -3.34 24.74 -16.89
N ILE A 75 -3.21 24.64 -18.22
CA ILE A 75 -1.99 25.00 -18.94
C ILE A 75 -1.65 26.47 -18.68
N ALA A 76 -2.62 27.37 -18.83
CA ALA A 76 -2.43 28.80 -18.58
C ALA A 76 -2.06 29.09 -17.12
N TYR A 77 -2.69 28.39 -16.16
CA TYR A 77 -2.40 28.54 -14.73
C TYR A 77 -0.98 28.07 -14.39
N ILE A 78 -0.53 26.95 -14.96
CA ILE A 78 0.85 26.47 -14.81
C ILE A 78 1.83 27.45 -15.44
N ASN A 79 1.55 27.94 -16.64
CA ASN A 79 2.42 28.88 -17.35
C ASN A 79 2.50 30.25 -16.64
N ARG A 80 1.43 30.68 -15.96
CA ARG A 80 1.40 31.89 -15.14
C ARG A 80 2.16 31.71 -13.82
N GLY A 81 2.26 30.47 -13.31
CA GLY A 81 2.94 30.15 -12.05
C GLY A 81 2.03 30.15 -10.82
N GLY A 82 0.71 30.12 -10.99
CA GLY A 82 -0.26 30.07 -9.88
C GLY A 82 -1.26 31.23 -9.86
N PRO A 83 -2.00 31.37 -8.75
CA PRO A 83 -2.95 32.45 -8.54
C PRO A 83 -2.24 33.74 -8.08
N GLU A 84 -2.83 34.89 -8.40
CA GLU A 84 -2.40 36.23 -7.89
C GLU A 84 -2.78 36.41 -6.41
#